data_AF-A0A8T4L5T6-F1
#
_entry.id   AF-A0A8T4L5T6-F1
#
_cell.length_a   1.000
_cell.length_b   1.000
_cell.length_c   1.000
_cell.angle_alpha   90.00
_cell.angle_beta   90.00
_cell.angle_gamma   90.00
#
_symmetry.space_group_name_H-M   'P 1'
#
loop_
_entity.id
_entity.type
_entity.pdbx_description
1 polymer ?
#
loop_
_entity_poly.entity_id
_entity_poly.type
_entity_poly.pdbx_seq_one_letter_code
_entity_poly.pdbx_strand_id
1 'polypeptide(L)'
;MSYRKRRPRSERGARPKRHAPDARQKELARRVEAIRAALCGRRLGLVKYKPSNPVEIVRRIRMAVQKNRPLQLIVFWGGAKTRETRKNWPDRAEESTLLNIAEVRQQLEQFGLAVEVNILAMDNYELMLNQRTTGEVAQYVSGMIELTDPLGFRLERLSNVYHRRGFNPDRLKPSERKMREYVHELYERVKKDEDIMGQLTRLAKLRQSRDPEEAVRQYVVHHAFDDFLLERTYPGAVYASLGNPKTQREISNLPTIFYYQNKEPGKIGEFGVPWFAVKPNIGK
;
A
#
# COMPACT_ATOMS: atom_id res chain seq x y z
N MET A 1 64.63 26.12 -49.37
CA MET A 1 63.21 26.53 -49.42
C MET A 1 62.34 25.31 -49.09
N SER A 2 61.75 25.28 -47.89
CA SER A 2 61.02 24.13 -47.34
C SER A 2 59.54 24.51 -47.16
N TYR A 3 58.65 23.87 -47.93
CA TYR A 3 57.21 24.10 -47.84
C TYR A 3 56.60 23.21 -46.75
N ARG A 4 56.31 23.80 -45.59
CA ARG A 4 55.47 23.21 -44.54
C ARG A 4 54.00 23.18 -45.00
N LYS A 5 53.51 22.01 -45.42
CA LYS A 5 52.07 21.74 -45.58
C LYS A 5 51.39 21.78 -44.20
N ARG A 6 50.55 22.77 -43.95
CA ARG A 6 49.61 22.78 -42.81
C ARG A 6 48.45 21.82 -43.12
N ARG A 7 48.23 20.82 -42.26
CA ARG A 7 47.03 19.98 -42.28
C ARG A 7 45.79 20.81 -41.90
N PRO A 8 44.63 20.61 -42.54
CA PRO A 8 43.39 21.22 -42.09
C PRO A 8 42.97 20.62 -40.74
N ARG A 9 42.55 21.49 -39.82
CA ARG A 9 41.93 21.10 -38.55
C ARG A 9 40.66 20.32 -38.88
N SER A 10 40.63 19.04 -38.51
CA SER A 10 39.42 18.24 -38.47
C SER A 10 38.35 18.97 -37.66
N GLU A 11 37.18 19.08 -38.26
CA GLU A 11 35.97 19.61 -37.66
C GLU A 11 35.78 19.03 -36.26
N ARG A 12 35.73 19.92 -35.26
CA ARG A 12 35.29 19.54 -33.93
C ARG A 12 33.87 19.02 -34.09
N GLY A 13 33.70 17.73 -33.78
CA GLY A 13 32.43 17.03 -33.83
C GLY A 13 31.31 17.90 -33.29
N ALA A 14 30.29 18.10 -34.13
CA ALA A 14 29.03 18.65 -33.71
C ALA A 14 28.54 17.81 -32.54
N ARG A 15 28.56 18.39 -31.33
CA ARG A 15 27.86 17.83 -30.17
C ARG A 15 26.42 17.57 -30.63
N PRO A 16 25.87 16.36 -30.39
CA PRO A 16 24.49 16.10 -30.75
C PRO A 16 23.63 17.17 -30.08
N LYS A 17 22.91 17.94 -30.90
CA LYS A 17 21.92 18.91 -30.42
C LYS A 17 20.99 18.14 -29.50
N ARG A 18 20.96 18.52 -28.21
CA ARG A 18 19.96 18.02 -27.27
C ARG A 18 18.60 18.36 -27.89
N HIS A 19 17.93 17.37 -28.48
CA HIS A 19 16.57 17.54 -28.95
C HIS A 19 15.75 18.03 -27.76
N ALA A 20 15.19 19.24 -27.88
CA ALA A 20 14.28 19.75 -26.87
C ALA A 20 13.18 18.70 -26.67
N PRO A 21 12.82 18.35 -25.42
CA PRO A 21 11.77 17.37 -25.19
C PRO A 21 10.50 17.83 -25.91
N ASP A 22 9.96 16.93 -26.74
CA ASP A 22 8.72 17.09 -27.50
C ASP A 22 7.64 17.69 -26.57
N ALA A 23 6.80 18.59 -27.08
CA ALA A 23 5.72 19.22 -26.32
C ALA A 23 4.86 18.20 -25.57
N ARG A 24 4.70 17.00 -26.15
CA ARG A 24 4.04 15.84 -25.53
C ARG A 24 4.75 15.34 -24.27
N GLN A 25 6.08 15.28 -24.27
CA GLN A 25 6.86 14.87 -23.10
C GLN A 25 6.80 15.91 -21.98
N LYS A 26 6.80 17.21 -22.31
CA LYS A 26 6.63 18.28 -21.33
C LYS A 26 5.25 18.24 -20.68
N GLU A 27 4.20 18.02 -21.48
CA GLU A 27 2.84 17.91 -20.96
C GLU A 27 2.65 16.67 -20.09
N LEU A 28 3.21 15.52 -20.50
CA LEU A 28 3.22 14.31 -19.68
C LEU A 28 3.93 14.56 -18.33
N ALA A 29 5.10 15.19 -18.34
CA ALA A 29 5.84 15.50 -17.12
C ALA A 29 5.03 16.43 -16.19
N ARG A 30 4.35 17.44 -16.75
CA ARG A 30 3.47 18.35 -16.00
C ARG A 30 2.31 17.60 -15.35
N ARG A 31 1.62 16.74 -16.09
CA ARG A 31 0.51 15.93 -15.56
C ARG A 31 0.96 14.97 -14.46
N VAL A 32 2.05 14.24 -14.70
CA VAL A 32 2.62 13.31 -13.70
C VAL A 32 3.02 14.05 -12.42
N GLU A 33 3.59 15.25 -12.54
CA GLU A 33 3.97 16.06 -11.37
C GLU A 33 2.74 16.58 -10.61
N ALA A 34 1.71 17.04 -11.32
CA ALA A 34 0.45 17.46 -10.70
C ALA A 34 -0.20 16.29 -9.94
N ILE A 35 -0.28 15.11 -10.56
CA ILE A 35 -0.80 13.89 -9.94
C ILE A 35 0.05 13.46 -8.74
N ARG A 36 1.38 13.50 -8.87
CA ARG A 36 2.30 13.20 -7.75
C ARG A 36 2.08 14.15 -6.58
N ALA A 37 1.96 15.44 -6.84
CA ALA A 37 1.71 16.45 -5.81
C ALA A 37 0.33 16.26 -5.15
N ALA A 38 -0.66 15.81 -5.92
CA ALA A 38 -1.98 15.44 -5.44
C ALA A 38 -1.96 14.20 -4.53
N LEU A 39 -1.34 13.10 -4.99
CA LEU A 39 -1.29 11.83 -4.27
C LEU A 39 -0.31 11.83 -3.09
N CYS A 40 0.81 12.55 -3.18
CA CYS A 40 1.89 12.50 -2.19
C CYS A 40 2.04 13.80 -1.39
N GLY A 41 1.26 14.84 -1.71
CA GLY A 41 1.27 16.12 -1.01
C GLY A 41 0.05 16.33 -0.13
N ARG A 42 0.09 17.37 0.72
CA ARG A 42 -0.99 17.73 1.66
C ARG A 42 -2.28 18.22 0.97
N ARG A 43 -2.30 18.29 -0.36
CA ARG A 43 -3.30 19.06 -1.12
C ARG A 43 -4.66 18.37 -1.19
N LEU A 44 -4.70 17.04 -1.02
CA LEU A 44 -5.92 16.25 -1.19
C LEU A 44 -6.37 15.49 0.07
N GLY A 45 -5.92 15.89 1.25
CA GLY A 45 -6.43 15.36 2.53
C GLY A 45 -6.11 13.89 2.85
N LEU A 46 -5.75 13.06 1.86
CA LEU A 46 -5.37 11.66 2.09
C LEU A 46 -3.98 11.55 2.70
N VAL A 47 -2.99 12.35 2.31
CA VAL A 47 -1.58 12.06 2.63
C VAL A 47 -0.91 13.16 3.46
N LYS A 48 -0.55 12.84 4.71
CA LYS A 48 0.29 13.69 5.58
C LYS A 48 1.66 13.08 5.88
N TYR A 49 1.90 11.81 5.53
CA TYR A 49 3.22 11.19 5.60
C TYR A 49 3.84 10.97 4.23
N LYS A 50 5.17 10.98 4.19
CA LYS A 50 5.90 10.61 2.98
C LYS A 50 5.51 9.17 2.57
N PRO A 51 5.26 8.89 1.28
CA PRO A 51 4.97 7.54 0.79
C PRO A 51 6.16 6.58 0.99
N SER A 52 5.92 5.26 0.95
CA SER A 52 6.97 4.25 1.17
C SER A 52 8.00 4.21 0.03
N ASN A 53 7.53 4.23 -1.22
CA ASN A 53 8.37 4.18 -2.41
C ASN A 53 7.94 5.24 -3.44
N PRO A 54 8.28 6.52 -3.23
CA PRO A 54 7.83 7.62 -4.09
C PRO A 54 8.27 7.48 -5.55
N VAL A 55 9.46 6.92 -5.80
CA VAL A 55 9.98 6.73 -7.16
C VAL A 55 9.13 5.72 -7.92
N GLU A 56 8.81 4.60 -7.29
CA GLU A 56 7.97 3.56 -7.89
C GLU A 56 6.52 4.02 -8.10
N ILE A 57 5.95 4.78 -7.14
CA ILE A 57 4.62 5.40 -7.29
C ILE A 57 4.59 6.30 -8.53
N VAL A 58 5.57 7.18 -8.68
CA VAL A 58 5.67 8.07 -9.85
C VAL A 58 5.84 7.28 -11.14
N ARG A 59 6.62 6.18 -11.12
CA ARG A 59 6.77 5.28 -12.26
C ARG A 59 5.43 4.67 -12.67
N ARG A 60 4.64 4.16 -11.71
CA ARG A 60 3.31 3.56 -11.93
C ARG A 60 2.31 4.58 -12.46
N ILE A 61 2.26 5.78 -11.87
CA ILE A 61 1.46 6.91 -12.37
C ILE A 61 1.82 7.23 -13.82
N ARG A 62 3.12 7.42 -14.11
CA ARG A 62 3.60 7.73 -15.46
C ARG A 62 3.16 6.67 -16.46
N MET A 63 3.31 5.39 -16.10
CA MET A 63 2.88 4.28 -16.96
C MET A 63 1.37 4.27 -17.21
N ALA A 64 0.56 4.52 -16.18
CA ALA A 64 -0.89 4.60 -16.31
C ALA A 64 -1.31 5.73 -17.27
N VAL A 65 -0.74 6.93 -17.09
CA VAL A 65 -1.00 8.08 -17.97
C VAL A 65 -0.53 7.82 -19.40
N GLN A 66 0.68 7.28 -19.59
CA GLN A 66 1.23 7.01 -20.93
C GLN A 66 0.44 5.94 -21.69
N LYS A 67 -0.04 4.90 -20.98
CA LYS A 67 -0.77 3.79 -21.59
C LYS A 67 -2.28 4.03 -21.66
N ASN A 68 -2.75 5.18 -21.16
CA ASN A 68 -4.18 5.49 -21.01
C ASN A 68 -4.95 4.35 -20.33
N ARG A 69 -4.39 3.81 -19.23
CA ARG A 69 -5.03 2.77 -18.42
C ARG A 69 -5.32 3.31 -17.02
N PRO A 70 -6.41 2.88 -16.38
CA PRO A 70 -6.66 3.26 -15.00
C PRO A 70 -5.49 2.84 -14.10
N LEU A 71 -5.10 3.73 -13.19
CA LEU A 71 -4.24 3.36 -12.08
C LEU A 71 -5.07 2.57 -11.06
N GLN A 72 -4.66 1.35 -10.75
CA GLN A 72 -5.29 0.59 -9.68
C GLN A 72 -4.81 1.13 -8.34
N LEU A 73 -5.76 1.59 -7.50
CA LEU A 73 -5.52 2.00 -6.13
C LEU A 73 -6.09 0.93 -5.20
N ILE A 74 -5.21 0.19 -4.52
CA ILE A 74 -5.60 -0.88 -3.58
C ILE A 74 -5.58 -0.31 -2.17
N VAL A 75 -6.74 -0.18 -1.54
CA VAL A 75 -6.89 0.39 -0.21
C VAL A 75 -7.03 -0.74 0.80
N PHE A 76 -6.03 -0.91 1.68
CA PHE A 76 -6.13 -1.87 2.78
C PHE A 76 -7.19 -1.42 3.78
N TRP A 77 -8.06 -2.34 4.17
CA TRP A 77 -9.14 -2.09 5.12
C TRP A 77 -9.24 -3.22 6.15
N GLY A 78 -9.58 -2.90 7.39
CA GLY A 78 -9.82 -3.92 8.43
C GLY A 78 -11.00 -4.81 8.06
N GLY A 79 -10.98 -6.09 8.43
CA GLY A 79 -12.09 -7.02 8.17
C GLY A 79 -13.24 -6.91 9.19
N ALA A 80 -13.06 -6.13 10.26
CA ALA A 80 -14.01 -5.94 11.35
C ALA A 80 -13.71 -4.62 12.09
N LYS A 81 -14.69 -4.15 12.87
CA LYS A 81 -14.45 -3.10 13.88
C LYS A 81 -13.54 -3.58 15.00
N THR A 82 -13.00 -2.66 15.80
CA THR A 82 -12.30 -3.02 17.05
C THR A 82 -13.28 -3.66 18.05
N ARG A 83 -12.78 -4.56 18.92
CA ARG A 83 -13.61 -5.25 19.94
C ARG A 83 -14.29 -4.30 20.92
N GLU A 84 -13.71 -3.13 21.13
CA GLU A 84 -14.22 -2.10 22.05
C GLU A 84 -15.56 -1.51 21.60
N THR A 85 -15.80 -1.42 20.29
CA THR A 85 -16.99 -0.73 19.76
C THR A 85 -18.28 -1.54 19.90
N ARG A 86 -18.21 -2.85 20.19
CA ARG A 86 -19.34 -3.82 20.21
C ARG A 86 -20.24 -3.81 18.95
N LYS A 87 -19.83 -3.10 17.90
CA LYS A 87 -20.56 -2.96 16.63
C LYS A 87 -19.88 -3.84 15.58
N ASN A 88 -20.65 -4.63 14.85
CA ASN A 88 -20.15 -5.44 13.72
C ASN A 88 -20.50 -4.81 12.37
N TRP A 89 -20.67 -3.48 12.35
CA TRP A 89 -21.09 -2.71 11.18
C TRP A 89 -20.20 -1.46 11.04
N PRO A 90 -19.83 -1.03 9.82
CA PRO A 90 -19.14 0.24 9.62
C PRO A 90 -19.99 1.41 10.10
N ASP A 91 -19.35 2.48 10.57
CA ASP A 91 -20.04 3.68 11.05
C ASP A 91 -19.70 4.90 10.18
N ARG A 92 -20.16 6.08 10.60
CA ARG A 92 -19.97 7.34 9.88
C ARG A 92 -18.49 7.69 9.66
N ALA A 93 -17.57 7.19 10.48
CA ALA A 93 -16.15 7.45 10.28
C ALA A 93 -15.61 6.66 9.08
N GLU A 94 -16.02 5.40 8.89
CA GLU A 94 -15.70 4.65 7.67
C GLU A 94 -16.35 5.29 6.44
N GLU A 95 -17.65 5.61 6.51
CA GLU A 95 -18.36 6.28 5.42
C GLU A 95 -17.67 7.59 5.00
N SER A 96 -17.34 8.46 5.97
CA SER A 96 -16.63 9.71 5.70
C SER A 96 -15.26 9.45 5.07
N THR A 97 -14.53 8.43 5.53
CA THR A 97 -13.22 8.09 4.97
C THR A 97 -13.35 7.62 3.51
N LEU A 98 -14.37 6.82 3.19
CA LEU A 98 -14.65 6.38 1.82
C LEU A 98 -15.04 7.55 0.89
N LEU A 99 -15.85 8.49 1.39
CA LEU A 99 -16.21 9.70 0.64
C LEU A 99 -14.98 10.57 0.34
N ASN A 100 -14.05 10.70 1.29
CA ASN A 100 -12.78 11.39 1.05
C ASN A 100 -11.93 10.69 -0.02
N ILE A 101 -11.88 9.35 -0.02
CA ILE A 101 -11.20 8.58 -1.08
C ILE A 101 -11.88 8.84 -2.44
N ALA A 102 -13.21 8.91 -2.48
CA ALA A 102 -13.96 9.19 -3.71
C ALA A 102 -13.68 10.60 -4.24
N GLU A 103 -13.59 11.60 -3.36
CA GLU A 103 -13.22 12.96 -3.74
C GLU A 103 -11.81 13.01 -4.34
N VAL A 104 -10.83 12.33 -3.71
CA VAL A 104 -9.48 12.28 -4.27
C VAL A 104 -9.46 11.58 -5.62
N ARG A 105 -10.19 10.47 -5.78
CA ARG A 105 -10.34 9.81 -7.08
C ARG A 105 -10.82 10.80 -8.15
N GLN A 106 -11.88 11.57 -7.88
CA GLN A 106 -12.42 12.57 -8.81
C GLN A 106 -11.40 13.66 -9.15
N GLN A 107 -10.64 14.14 -8.17
CA GLN A 107 -9.58 15.14 -8.39
C GLN A 107 -8.44 14.59 -9.27
N LEU A 108 -8.08 13.32 -9.12
CA LEU A 108 -7.08 12.67 -9.98
C LEU A 108 -7.58 12.53 -11.43
N GLU A 109 -8.86 12.25 -11.60
CA GLU A 109 -9.52 12.21 -12.90
C GLU A 109 -9.48 13.60 -13.59
N GLN A 110 -9.62 14.70 -12.83
CA GLN A 110 -9.45 16.07 -13.35
C GLN A 110 -8.01 16.36 -13.84
N PHE A 111 -7.00 15.72 -13.25
CA PHE A 111 -5.62 15.76 -13.77
C PHE A 111 -5.37 14.79 -14.95
N GLY A 112 -6.44 14.13 -15.41
CA GLY A 112 -6.42 13.19 -16.53
C GLY A 112 -5.88 11.81 -16.15
N LEU A 113 -5.98 11.40 -14.88
CA LEU A 113 -5.68 10.03 -14.47
C LEU A 113 -6.97 9.31 -14.08
N ALA A 114 -7.39 8.33 -14.88
CA ALA A 114 -8.42 7.39 -14.45
C ALA A 114 -7.88 6.52 -13.30
N VAL A 115 -8.71 6.27 -12.28
CA VAL A 115 -8.33 5.48 -11.10
C VAL A 115 -9.40 4.45 -10.80
N GLU A 116 -8.99 3.19 -10.65
CA GLU A 116 -9.83 2.10 -10.16
C GLU A 116 -9.53 1.85 -8.69
N VAL A 117 -10.49 2.15 -7.82
CA VAL A 117 -10.35 1.93 -6.37
C VAL A 117 -10.84 0.53 -6.02
N ASN A 118 -9.96 -0.26 -5.40
CA ASN A 118 -10.29 -1.57 -4.86
C ASN A 118 -10.03 -1.56 -3.35
N ILE A 119 -11.06 -1.75 -2.55
CA ILE A 119 -10.97 -1.93 -1.11
C ILE A 119 -10.64 -3.39 -0.83
N LEU A 120 -9.53 -3.64 -0.16
CA LEU A 120 -9.07 -4.98 0.20
C LEU A 120 -9.32 -5.21 1.69
N ALA A 121 -10.38 -5.94 2.01
CA ALA A 121 -10.74 -6.29 3.37
C ALA A 121 -9.81 -7.39 3.90
N MET A 122 -9.06 -7.07 4.96
CA MET A 122 -8.10 -7.95 5.62
C MET A 122 -8.80 -8.96 6.57
N ASP A 123 -9.73 -9.73 6.03
CA ASP A 123 -10.61 -10.65 6.74
C ASP A 123 -9.87 -11.83 7.38
N ASN A 124 -8.86 -12.37 6.70
CA ASN A 124 -7.98 -13.42 7.22
C ASN A 124 -7.32 -13.03 8.56
N TYR A 125 -6.85 -11.79 8.70
CA TYR A 125 -6.23 -11.31 9.95
C TYR A 125 -7.24 -11.20 11.08
N GLU A 126 -8.48 -10.83 10.78
CA GLU A 126 -9.53 -10.79 11.80
C GLU A 126 -9.90 -12.17 12.32
N LEU A 127 -10.02 -13.15 11.42
CA LEU A 127 -10.36 -14.53 11.78
C LEU A 127 -9.21 -15.22 12.51
N MET A 128 -8.00 -15.19 11.94
CA MET A 128 -6.87 -15.96 12.44
C MET A 128 -6.26 -15.36 13.71
N LEU A 129 -6.18 -14.03 13.80
CA LEU A 129 -5.32 -13.34 14.78
C LEU A 129 -6.13 -12.58 15.81
N ASN A 130 -7.22 -11.94 15.38
CA ASN A 130 -8.15 -11.26 16.28
C ASN A 130 -9.30 -12.14 16.75
N GLN A 131 -9.30 -13.43 16.36
CA GLN A 131 -10.28 -14.46 16.75
C GLN A 131 -11.73 -13.98 16.58
N ARG A 132 -12.00 -13.27 15.49
CA ARG A 132 -13.37 -12.92 15.11
C ARG A 132 -14.07 -14.14 14.57
N THR A 133 -15.37 -14.20 14.78
CA THR A 133 -16.21 -15.22 14.15
C THR A 133 -16.39 -14.89 12.67
N THR A 134 -16.63 -15.93 11.86
CA THR A 134 -16.96 -15.77 10.44
C THR A 134 -18.20 -14.91 10.24
N GLY A 135 -19.18 -14.99 11.15
CA GLY A 135 -20.39 -14.16 11.15
C GLY A 135 -20.11 -12.68 11.37
N GLU A 136 -19.30 -12.32 12.37
CA GLU A 136 -18.92 -10.92 12.63
C GLU A 136 -18.20 -10.28 11.43
N VAL A 137 -17.23 -11.00 10.85
CA VAL A 137 -16.48 -10.53 9.69
C VAL A 137 -17.38 -10.42 8.47
N ALA A 138 -18.25 -11.41 8.23
CA ALA A 138 -19.18 -11.38 7.10
C ALA A 138 -20.16 -10.21 7.21
N GLN A 139 -20.70 -9.93 8.41
CA GLN A 139 -21.59 -8.81 8.64
C GLN A 139 -20.89 -7.47 8.38
N TYR A 140 -19.68 -7.28 8.92
CA TYR A 140 -18.94 -6.04 8.72
C TYR A 140 -18.57 -5.82 7.24
N VAL A 141 -18.07 -6.86 6.56
CA VAL A 141 -17.73 -6.78 5.15
C VAL A 141 -18.96 -6.50 4.29
N SER A 142 -20.14 -7.05 4.64
CA SER A 142 -21.39 -6.75 3.93
C SER A 142 -21.76 -5.27 4.06
N GLY A 143 -21.67 -4.69 5.26
CA GLY A 143 -21.89 -3.25 5.42
C GLY A 143 -20.86 -2.39 4.68
N MET A 144 -19.61 -2.84 4.58
CA MET A 144 -18.61 -2.14 3.77
C MET A 144 -18.94 -2.20 2.28
N ILE A 145 -19.51 -3.31 1.77
CA ILE A 145 -20.00 -3.40 0.38
C ILE A 145 -21.10 -2.35 0.15
N GLU A 146 -22.08 -2.26 1.04
CA GLU A 146 -23.16 -1.26 0.94
C GLU A 146 -22.66 0.19 0.89
N LEU A 147 -21.57 0.50 1.61
CA LEU A 147 -20.96 1.83 1.57
C LEU A 147 -20.09 2.08 0.33
N THR A 148 -19.53 1.04 -0.27
CA THR A 148 -18.54 1.15 -1.35
C THR A 148 -19.15 1.07 -2.75
N ASP A 149 -20.24 0.31 -2.91
CA ASP A 149 -20.94 0.11 -4.18
C ASP A 149 -21.42 1.43 -4.82
N PRO A 150 -22.09 2.36 -4.09
CA PRO A 150 -22.54 3.63 -4.65
C PRO A 150 -21.39 4.53 -5.13
N LEU A 151 -20.18 4.34 -4.59
CA LEU A 151 -18.98 5.08 -4.98
C LEU A 151 -18.27 4.46 -6.19
N GLY A 152 -18.78 3.32 -6.68
CA GLY A 152 -18.18 2.54 -7.77
C GLY A 152 -16.85 1.90 -7.37
N PHE A 153 -16.62 1.68 -6.08
CA PHE A 153 -15.45 0.97 -5.59
C PHE A 153 -15.70 -0.53 -5.66
N ARG A 154 -14.65 -1.32 -5.89
CA ARG A 154 -14.73 -2.77 -5.77
C ARG A 154 -14.27 -3.16 -4.37
N LEU A 155 -15.00 -4.02 -3.69
CA LEU A 155 -14.54 -4.62 -2.44
C LEU A 155 -14.16 -6.08 -2.67
N GLU A 156 -12.96 -6.47 -2.26
CA GLU A 156 -12.51 -7.85 -2.26
C GLU A 156 -11.95 -8.25 -0.88
N ARG A 157 -12.16 -9.52 -0.50
CA ARG A 157 -11.57 -10.11 0.70
C ARG A 157 -10.15 -10.61 0.42
N LEU A 158 -9.22 -10.38 1.34
CA LEU A 158 -7.84 -10.84 1.22
C LEU A 158 -7.77 -12.38 1.17
N SER A 159 -8.62 -13.08 1.92
CA SER A 159 -8.76 -14.54 1.84
C SER A 159 -9.04 -15.04 0.42
N ASN A 160 -9.89 -14.35 -0.35
CA ASN A 160 -10.18 -14.71 -1.75
C ASN A 160 -8.94 -14.56 -2.63
N VAL A 161 -8.12 -13.53 -2.41
CA VAL A 161 -6.85 -13.35 -3.13
C VAL A 161 -5.89 -14.50 -2.86
N TYR A 162 -5.79 -14.93 -1.60
CA TYR A 162 -4.99 -16.08 -1.20
C TYR A 162 -5.46 -17.36 -1.91
N HIS A 163 -6.76 -17.65 -1.85
CA HIS A 163 -7.34 -18.85 -2.45
C HIS A 163 -7.17 -18.89 -3.98
N ARG A 164 -7.39 -17.78 -4.68
CA ARG A 164 -7.17 -17.69 -6.15
C ARG A 164 -5.74 -18.00 -6.57
N ARG A 165 -4.79 -17.89 -5.64
CA ARG A 165 -3.35 -18.12 -5.87
C ARG A 165 -2.87 -19.44 -5.27
N GLY A 166 -3.80 -20.28 -4.80
CA GLY A 166 -3.49 -21.58 -4.23
C GLY A 166 -2.84 -21.52 -2.85
N PHE A 167 -2.93 -20.38 -2.16
CA PHE A 167 -2.44 -20.24 -0.79
C PHE A 167 -3.56 -20.50 0.21
N ASN A 168 -3.25 -21.29 1.24
CA ASN A 168 -4.10 -21.41 2.40
C ASN A 168 -3.63 -20.37 3.44
N PRO A 169 -4.47 -19.38 3.80
CA PRO A 169 -4.10 -18.35 4.79
C PRO A 169 -3.71 -18.95 6.15
N ASP A 170 -4.31 -20.07 6.55
CA ASP A 170 -4.01 -20.77 7.82
C ASP A 170 -2.67 -21.52 7.80
N ARG A 171 -2.12 -21.76 6.61
CA ARG A 171 -0.89 -22.52 6.40
C ARG A 171 0.00 -21.80 5.40
N LEU A 172 0.57 -20.67 5.84
CA LEU A 172 1.57 -19.93 5.08
C LEU A 172 2.90 -20.70 5.00
N LYS A 173 2.93 -21.73 4.16
CA LYS A 173 4.16 -22.39 3.71
C LYS A 173 4.40 -21.96 2.27
N PRO A 174 5.45 -21.16 1.99
CA PRO A 174 5.71 -20.74 0.63
C PRO A 174 6.17 -21.97 -0.17
N SER A 175 5.32 -22.45 -1.07
CA SER A 175 5.67 -23.56 -1.99
C SER A 175 6.66 -23.08 -3.06
N GLU A 176 6.57 -21.80 -3.44
CA GLU A 176 7.47 -21.17 -4.40
C GLU A 176 8.81 -20.77 -3.79
N ARG A 177 9.91 -21.18 -4.45
CA ARG A 177 11.28 -20.84 -4.04
C ARG A 177 11.50 -19.33 -3.93
N LYS A 178 11.08 -18.55 -4.95
CA LYS A 178 11.22 -17.09 -4.97
C LYS A 178 10.54 -16.42 -3.79
N MET A 179 9.40 -16.96 -3.36
CA MET A 179 8.67 -16.46 -2.21
C MET A 179 9.39 -16.77 -0.90
N ARG A 180 9.97 -17.98 -0.75
CA ARG A 180 10.80 -18.32 0.42
C ARG A 180 12.01 -17.40 0.54
N GLU A 181 12.70 -17.17 -0.57
CA GLU A 181 13.85 -16.27 -0.64
C GLU A 181 13.45 -14.84 -0.23
N TYR A 182 12.36 -14.31 -0.81
CA TYR A 182 11.84 -12.98 -0.47
C TYR A 182 11.45 -12.83 1.01
N VAL A 183 10.70 -13.81 1.55
CA VAL A 183 10.29 -13.82 2.97
C VAL A 183 11.51 -13.83 3.88
N HIS A 184 12.52 -14.64 3.56
CA HIS A 184 13.76 -14.74 4.34
C HIS A 184 14.56 -13.43 4.29
N GLU A 185 14.76 -12.87 3.10
CA GLU A 185 15.49 -11.61 2.90
C GLU A 185 14.82 -10.45 3.66
N LEU A 186 13.49 -10.34 3.57
CA LEU A 186 12.75 -9.29 4.27
C LEU A 186 12.86 -9.46 5.79
N TYR A 187 12.69 -10.69 6.29
CA TYR A 187 12.81 -10.96 7.71
C TYR A 187 14.21 -10.64 8.25
N GLU A 188 15.27 -11.08 7.56
CA GLU A 188 16.65 -10.80 7.98
C GLU A 188 16.97 -9.30 7.93
N ARG A 189 16.39 -8.55 6.98
CA ARG A 189 16.49 -7.08 6.95
C ARG A 189 15.84 -6.45 8.18
N VAL A 190 14.58 -6.78 8.45
CA VAL A 190 13.84 -6.23 9.60
C VAL A 190 14.50 -6.62 10.91
N LYS A 191 14.96 -7.87 11.04
CA LYS A 191 15.64 -8.39 12.24
C LYS A 191 16.92 -7.62 12.60
N LYS A 192 17.65 -7.12 11.59
CA LYS A 192 18.87 -6.32 11.78
C LYS A 192 18.59 -4.86 12.13
N ASP A 193 17.35 -4.39 11.96
CA ASP A 193 16.93 -3.05 12.35
C ASP A 193 16.40 -3.09 13.80
N GLU A 194 17.28 -2.79 14.76
CA GLU A 194 16.98 -2.81 16.20
C GLU A 194 15.84 -1.85 16.57
N ASP A 195 15.74 -0.72 15.86
CA ASP A 195 14.72 0.31 16.06
C ASP A 195 13.33 -0.23 15.72
N ILE A 196 13.21 -0.89 14.56
CA ILE A 196 11.96 -1.48 14.09
C ILE A 196 11.59 -2.72 14.90
N MET A 197 12.56 -3.60 15.16
CA MET A 197 12.34 -4.77 16.01
C MET A 197 11.92 -4.38 17.41
N GLY A 198 12.56 -3.37 18.01
CA GLY A 198 12.18 -2.82 19.31
C GLY A 198 10.77 -2.27 19.32
N GLN A 199 10.40 -1.50 18.28
CA GLN A 199 9.04 -0.95 18.13
C GLN A 199 7.99 -2.07 17.98
N LEU A 200 8.21 -3.03 17.08
CA LEU A 200 7.29 -4.14 16.83
C LEU A 200 7.15 -5.04 18.05
N THR A 201 8.26 -5.35 18.74
CA THR A 201 8.26 -6.15 19.97
C THR A 201 7.50 -5.45 21.09
N ARG A 202 7.67 -4.13 21.25
CA ARG A 202 6.90 -3.35 22.23
C ARG A 202 5.40 -3.40 21.93
N LEU A 203 5.01 -3.25 20.65
CA LEU A 203 3.60 -3.32 20.26
C LEU A 203 3.02 -4.74 20.45
N ALA A 204 3.79 -5.79 20.16
CA ALA A 204 3.40 -7.17 20.43
C ALA A 204 3.17 -7.44 21.93
N LYS A 205 4.04 -6.89 22.79
CA LYS A 205 3.88 -6.93 24.26
C LYS A 205 2.61 -6.20 24.71
N LEU A 206 2.33 -5.01 24.17
CA LEU A 206 1.11 -4.25 24.48
C LEU A 206 -0.17 -5.00 24.05
N ARG A 207 -0.09 -5.82 23.00
CA ARG A 207 -1.17 -6.72 22.56
C ARG A 207 -1.22 -8.04 23.31
N GLN A 208 -0.47 -8.17 24.41
CA GLN A 208 -0.44 -9.36 25.27
C GLN A 208 -0.04 -10.64 24.53
N SER A 209 0.84 -10.54 23.52
CA SER A 209 1.44 -11.75 22.94
C SER A 209 2.27 -12.47 24.00
N ARG A 210 2.02 -13.78 24.15
CA ARG A 210 2.83 -14.65 25.04
C ARG A 210 4.26 -14.81 24.53
N ASP A 211 4.45 -14.71 23.22
CA ASP A 211 5.74 -14.75 22.55
C ASP A 211 5.83 -13.55 21.60
N PRO A 212 6.33 -12.40 22.08
CA PRO A 212 6.45 -11.20 21.28
C PRO A 212 7.35 -11.38 20.05
N GLU A 213 8.44 -12.14 20.17
CA GLU A 213 9.40 -12.34 19.07
C GLU A 213 8.78 -13.18 17.95
N GLU A 214 8.09 -14.27 18.31
CA GLU A 214 7.35 -15.08 17.34
C GLU A 214 6.20 -14.30 16.71
N ALA A 215 5.49 -13.46 17.47
CA ALA A 215 4.43 -12.62 16.92
C ALA A 215 4.98 -11.58 15.93
N VAL A 216 6.15 -10.99 16.21
CA VAL A 216 6.84 -10.10 15.27
C VAL A 216 7.30 -10.87 14.04
N ARG A 217 7.86 -12.07 14.20
CA ARG A 217 8.27 -12.92 13.09
C ARG A 217 7.10 -13.25 12.18
N GLN A 218 5.96 -13.69 12.74
CA GLN A 218 4.75 -13.97 11.99
C GLN A 218 4.26 -12.73 11.25
N TYR A 219 4.17 -11.59 11.94
CA TYR A 219 3.75 -10.32 11.34
C TYR A 219 4.59 -9.96 10.11
N VAL A 220 5.93 -10.03 10.22
CA VAL A 220 6.83 -9.74 9.08
C VAL A 220 6.67 -10.76 7.95
N VAL A 221 6.55 -12.05 8.28
CA VAL A 221 6.35 -13.11 7.29
C VAL A 221 5.06 -12.89 6.51
N HIS A 222 3.95 -12.63 7.18
CA HIS A 222 2.66 -12.38 6.53
C HIS A 222 2.70 -11.14 5.63
N HIS A 223 3.35 -10.05 6.05
CA HIS A 223 3.56 -8.89 5.20
C HIS A 223 4.39 -9.22 3.95
N ALA A 224 5.43 -10.05 4.08
CA ALA A 224 6.20 -10.53 2.93
C ALA A 224 5.34 -11.36 1.97
N PHE A 225 4.44 -12.18 2.52
CA PHE A 225 3.47 -12.96 1.75
C PHE A 225 2.52 -12.06 0.99
N ASP A 226 1.93 -11.07 1.66
CA ASP A 226 1.02 -10.09 1.05
C ASP A 226 1.71 -9.33 -0.08
N ASP A 227 2.92 -8.81 0.15
CA ASP A 227 3.71 -8.11 -0.87
C ASP A 227 3.83 -8.94 -2.15
N PHE A 228 4.28 -10.19 -2.00
CA PHE A 228 4.48 -11.10 -3.14
C PHE A 228 3.17 -11.42 -3.85
N LEU A 229 2.12 -11.71 -3.07
CA LEU A 229 0.81 -12.09 -3.58
C LEU A 229 0.12 -10.94 -4.32
N LEU A 230 0.17 -9.75 -3.74
CA LEU A 230 -0.52 -8.56 -4.23
C LEU A 230 0.18 -7.99 -5.45
N GLU A 231 1.51 -7.95 -5.52
CA GLU A 231 2.21 -7.54 -6.74
C GLU A 231 1.88 -8.43 -7.95
N ARG A 232 1.65 -9.73 -7.72
CA ARG A 232 1.23 -10.64 -8.81
C ARG A 232 -0.22 -10.46 -9.20
N THR A 233 -1.08 -10.08 -8.26
CA THR A 233 -2.53 -9.94 -8.46
C THR A 233 -2.90 -8.57 -9.02
N TYR A 234 -2.22 -7.53 -8.57
CA TYR A 234 -2.44 -6.14 -8.94
C TYR A 234 -1.13 -5.52 -9.49
N PRO A 235 -0.63 -6.02 -10.63
CA PRO A 235 0.66 -5.58 -11.15
C PRO A 235 0.61 -4.10 -11.53
N GLY A 236 1.49 -3.32 -10.91
CA GLY A 236 1.58 -1.87 -11.16
C GLY A 236 0.55 -1.02 -10.41
N ALA A 237 -0.13 -1.58 -9.41
CA ALA A 237 -1.02 -0.82 -8.54
C ALA A 237 -0.30 0.10 -7.55
N VAL A 238 -0.96 1.12 -7.04
CA VAL A 238 -0.49 1.87 -5.87
C VAL A 238 -1.34 1.44 -4.69
N TYR A 239 -0.72 1.25 -3.53
CA TYR A 239 -1.41 0.79 -2.32
C TYR A 239 -1.69 1.96 -1.39
N ALA A 240 -2.77 1.89 -0.62
CA ALA A 240 -3.11 2.87 0.39
C ALA A 240 -3.33 2.18 1.74
N SER A 241 -2.73 2.69 2.81
CA SER A 241 -2.83 2.09 4.15
C SER A 241 -2.99 3.14 5.26
N LEU A 242 -3.71 2.76 6.32
CA LEU A 242 -3.73 3.46 7.62
C LEU A 242 -2.49 3.15 8.49
N GLY A 243 -1.60 2.27 8.04
CA GLY A 243 -0.46 1.80 8.82
C GLY A 243 0.60 2.89 9.10
N ASN A 244 1.43 2.64 10.11
CA ASN A 244 2.56 3.51 10.45
C ASN A 244 3.61 3.52 9.29
N PRO A 245 3.94 4.68 8.70
CA PRO A 245 4.87 4.80 7.57
C PRO A 245 6.27 4.34 7.89
N LYS A 246 6.77 4.54 9.12
CA LYS A 246 8.12 4.10 9.51
C LYS A 246 8.16 2.58 9.44
N THR A 247 7.20 1.92 10.08
CA THR A 247 7.14 0.46 10.13
C THR A 247 6.84 -0.13 8.75
N GLN A 248 5.83 0.38 8.02
CA GLN A 248 5.42 -0.14 6.72
C GLN A 248 6.56 -0.15 5.69
N ARG A 249 7.44 0.87 5.71
CA ARG A 249 8.60 0.94 4.79
C ARG A 249 9.58 -0.19 4.96
N GLU A 250 9.75 -0.63 6.21
CA GLU A 250 10.75 -1.64 6.53
C GLU A 250 10.20 -3.06 6.37
N ILE A 251 8.89 -3.25 6.56
CA ILE A 251 8.22 -4.55 6.48
C ILE A 251 7.50 -4.80 5.14
N SER A 252 7.47 -3.85 4.21
CA SER A 252 6.79 -3.99 2.93
C SER A 252 7.46 -3.16 1.84
N ASN A 253 7.64 -3.75 0.67
CA ASN A 253 8.17 -3.07 -0.52
C ASN A 253 7.06 -2.54 -1.44
N LEU A 254 5.78 -2.72 -1.07
CA LEU A 254 4.66 -2.20 -1.86
C LEU A 254 4.69 -0.67 -1.92
N PRO A 255 4.50 -0.06 -3.11
CA PRO A 255 4.44 1.38 -3.26
C PRO A 255 3.16 1.94 -2.63
N THR A 256 3.30 2.38 -1.38
CA THR A 256 2.18 2.68 -0.48
C THR A 256 2.10 4.18 -0.19
N ILE A 257 0.91 4.74 -0.33
CA ILE A 257 0.51 6.04 0.22
C ILE A 257 -0.19 5.82 1.57
N PHE A 258 -0.04 6.77 2.48
CA PHE A 258 -0.58 6.64 3.84
C PHE A 258 -1.74 7.59 4.05
N TYR A 259 -2.88 7.05 4.47
CA TYR A 259 -4.06 7.82 4.82
C TYR A 259 -4.38 7.76 6.31
N TYR A 260 -5.32 8.60 6.75
CA TYR A 260 -5.78 8.65 8.14
C TYR A 260 -7.27 8.41 8.20
N GLN A 261 -7.70 7.84 9.31
CA GLN A 261 -9.10 7.83 9.65
C GLN A 261 -9.49 9.22 10.16
N ASN A 262 -10.48 9.85 9.54
CA ASN A 262 -11.07 11.06 10.06
C ASN A 262 -11.96 10.69 11.26
N LYS A 263 -11.50 11.00 12.48
CA LYS A 263 -12.32 10.80 13.69
C LYS A 263 -13.38 11.91 13.81
N GLU A 264 -13.01 13.14 13.45
CA GLU A 264 -13.89 14.32 13.33
C GLU A 264 -13.31 15.28 12.27
N PRO A 265 -14.10 16.21 11.69
CA PRO A 265 -13.57 17.28 10.84
C PRO A 265 -12.44 18.05 11.54
N GLY A 266 -11.23 18.02 10.97
CA GLY A 266 -10.04 18.66 11.53
C GLY A 266 -9.29 17.87 12.61
N LYS A 267 -9.82 16.74 13.11
CA LYS A 267 -9.11 15.84 14.03
C LYS A 267 -8.63 14.58 13.32
N ILE A 268 -7.33 14.54 13.09
CA ILE A 268 -6.62 13.44 12.44
C ILE A 268 -6.53 12.27 13.42
N GLY A 269 -7.09 11.11 13.06
CA GLY A 269 -7.00 9.88 13.83
C GLY A 269 -5.59 9.30 13.90
N GLU A 270 -5.39 8.37 14.83
CA GLU A 270 -4.14 7.61 14.96
C GLU A 270 -3.99 6.58 13.84
N PHE A 271 -2.75 6.13 13.61
CA PHE A 271 -2.48 5.03 12.70
C PHE A 271 -3.22 3.76 13.08
N GLY A 272 -3.51 2.93 12.08
CA GLY A 272 -3.80 1.52 12.31
C GLY A 272 -2.64 0.89 13.10
N VAL A 273 -2.96 0.36 14.28
CA VAL A 273 -1.99 -0.36 15.11
C VAL A 273 -1.69 -1.69 14.43
N PRO A 274 -0.42 -2.09 14.29
CA PRO A 274 -0.05 -3.42 13.79
C PRO A 274 -0.84 -4.53 14.49
N TRP A 275 -1.32 -5.47 13.70
CA TRP A 275 -1.97 -6.66 14.21
C TRP A 275 -0.89 -7.64 14.70
N PHE A 276 -1.17 -8.39 15.77
CA PHE A 276 -0.30 -9.46 16.26
C PHE A 276 -1.20 -10.65 16.62
N ALA A 277 -0.71 -11.87 16.40
CA ALA A 277 -1.42 -13.08 16.85
C ALA A 277 -1.59 -13.03 18.38
N VAL A 278 -2.82 -12.86 18.86
CA VAL A 278 -3.13 -13.01 20.29
C VAL A 278 -3.61 -14.45 20.47
N LYS A 279 -3.04 -15.21 21.42
CA LYS A 279 -3.58 -16.54 21.74
C LYS A 279 -4.99 -16.38 22.32
N PRO A 280 -5.89 -17.37 22.15
CA PRO A 280 -7.17 -17.35 22.84
C PRO A 280 -6.93 -17.25 24.34
N ASN A 281 -7.78 -16.48 25.02
CA ASN A 281 -7.99 -16.66 26.45
C ASN A 281 -8.66 -18.02 26.61
N ILE A 282 -7.85 -19.09 26.60
CA ILE A 282 -8.26 -20.38 27.12
C ILE A 282 -8.35 -20.11 28.63
N GLY A 283 -9.57 -19.90 29.11
CA GLY A 283 -9.84 -19.64 30.51
C GLY A 283 -9.07 -20.61 31.40
N LYS A 284 -8.47 -20.07 32.46
CA LYS A 284 -8.26 -20.85 33.67
C LYS A 284 -9.60 -21.00 34.36
#